data_AF-A0A1F9FHP5-F1
#
_entry.id   AF-A0A1F9FHP5-F1
#
_cell.length_a   1.000
_cell.length_b   1.000
_cell.length_c   1.000
_cell.angle_alpha   90.00
_cell.angle_beta   90.00
_cell.angle_gamma   90.00
#
_symmetry.space_group_name_H-M   'P 1'
#
loop_
_entity.id
_entity.type
_entity.pdbx_description
1 polymer ?
#
loop_
_entity_poly.entity_id
_entity_poly.type
_entity_poly.pdbx_seq_one_letter_code
_entity_poly.pdbx_strand_id
1 'polypeptide(L)'
;MSDGNQRETGEPLSRRLRDAWMKTVGAYATDEKGTQGLLQRLVEFGALSAEEAKKVLGEARGKIDHNKTELDLRVDESIKGALDRIGEFREARRLEERIGELEARLKELEAPSA
;
A
#
# COMPACT_ATOMS: atom_id res chain seq x y z
N MET A 1 -0.99 8.41 62.28
CA MET A 1 -0.75 7.26 61.39
C MET A 1 -1.40 7.62 60.07
N SER A 2 -0.58 8.02 59.11
CA SER A 2 -1.00 8.49 57.79
C SER A 2 -0.58 7.43 56.79
N ASP A 3 -1.51 6.61 56.32
CA ASP A 3 -1.23 5.71 55.21
C ASP A 3 -1.59 6.38 53.90
N GLY A 4 -0.55 6.44 53.05
CA GLY A 4 -0.51 7.17 51.80
C GLY A 4 -1.47 6.57 50.78
N ASN A 5 -2.39 7.42 50.32
CA ASN A 5 -3.16 7.19 49.12
C ASN A 5 -2.20 7.21 47.92
N GLN A 6 -1.74 6.02 47.51
CA GLN A 6 -0.97 5.82 46.28
C GLN A 6 -1.86 6.20 45.10
N ARG A 7 -1.73 7.45 44.64
CA ARG A 7 -2.31 7.87 43.37
C ARG A 7 -1.58 7.10 42.28
N GLU A 8 -2.28 6.16 41.64
CA GLU A 8 -1.91 5.65 40.33
C GLU A 8 -1.79 6.85 39.38
N THR A 9 -0.56 7.32 39.17
CA THR A 9 -0.28 8.31 38.14
C THR A 9 -0.33 7.59 36.81
N GLY A 10 -1.55 7.41 36.29
CA GLY A 10 -1.77 7.01 34.92
C GLY A 10 -0.99 7.94 34.00
N GLU A 11 -0.31 7.35 33.01
CA GLU A 11 0.44 8.14 32.03
C GLU A 11 -0.42 9.28 31.47
N PRO A 12 0.15 10.48 31.30
CA PRO A 12 -0.57 11.61 30.73
C PRO A 12 -1.26 11.19 29.44
N LEU A 13 -2.54 11.55 29.28
CA LEU A 13 -3.34 11.24 28.08
C LEU A 13 -2.62 11.63 26.78
N SER A 14 -1.84 12.72 26.84
CA SER A 14 -0.97 13.19 25.76
C SER A 14 0.08 12.16 25.34
N ARG A 15 0.70 11.45 26.29
CA ARG A 15 1.69 10.41 26.04
C ARG A 15 1.06 9.19 25.37
N ARG A 16 -0.11 8.77 25.84
CA ARG A 16 -0.86 7.64 25.26
C ARG A 16 -1.36 7.94 23.85
N LEU A 17 -1.88 9.15 23.62
CA LEU A 17 -2.27 9.62 22.29
C LEU A 17 -1.09 9.68 21.33
N ARG A 18 0.06 10.19 21.80
CA ARG A 18 1.30 10.23 21.03
C ARG A 18 1.76 8.83 20.62
N ASP A 19 1.80 7.89 21.55
CA ASP A 19 2.32 6.54 21.29
C ASP A 19 1.38 5.72 20.40
N ALA A 20 0.06 5.88 20.58
CA ALA A 20 -0.93 5.28 19.67
C ALA A 20 -0.81 5.87 18.26
N TRP A 21 -0.62 7.19 18.15
CA TRP A 21 -0.45 7.88 16.88
C TRP A 21 0.85 7.51 16.16
N MET A 22 1.97 7.41 16.88
CA MET A 22 3.26 6.96 16.34
C MET A 22 3.16 5.54 15.73
N LYS A 23 2.35 4.67 16.36
CA LYS A 23 2.09 3.32 15.84
C LYS A 23 1.19 3.31 14.61
N THR A 24 0.19 4.20 14.53
CA THR A 24 -0.78 4.19 13.43
C THR A 24 -0.39 5.09 12.27
N VAL A 25 -0.08 6.36 12.51
CA VAL A 25 0.23 7.32 11.45
C VAL A 25 1.65 7.14 10.95
N GLY A 26 2.59 6.79 11.82
CA GLY A 26 3.95 6.43 11.39
C GLY A 26 4.01 5.22 10.47
N ALA A 27 2.99 4.35 10.48
CA ALA A 27 2.92 3.17 9.59
C ALA A 27 2.17 3.44 8.27
N TYR A 28 1.22 4.39 8.27
CA TYR A 28 0.31 4.66 7.16
C TYR A 28 0.42 6.08 6.58
N ALA A 29 1.45 6.85 6.94
CA ALA A 29 1.65 8.17 6.37
C ALA A 29 1.77 8.04 4.84
N THR A 30 0.82 8.63 4.13
CA THR A 30 0.80 8.76 2.66
C THR A 30 0.99 10.22 2.23
N ASP A 31 0.98 11.16 3.18
CA ASP A 31 1.10 12.60 2.95
C ASP A 31 2.02 13.26 4.00
N GLU A 32 3.14 13.81 3.51
CA GLU A 32 4.14 14.53 4.30
C GLU A 32 3.56 15.82 4.89
N LYS A 33 2.68 16.53 4.15
CA LYS A 33 2.10 17.81 4.59
C LYS A 33 1.09 17.63 5.72
N GLY A 34 0.22 16.63 5.62
CA GLY A 34 -0.71 16.26 6.69
C GLY A 34 0.02 15.84 7.98
N THR A 35 1.10 15.06 7.82
CA THR A 35 1.94 14.61 8.96
C THR A 35 2.65 15.79 9.63
N GLN A 36 3.17 16.73 8.86
CA GLN A 36 3.83 17.93 9.37
C GLN A 36 2.85 18.83 10.15
N GLY A 37 1.65 19.06 9.63
CA GLY A 37 0.63 19.88 10.31
C GLY A 37 0.16 19.29 11.64
N LEU A 38 0.09 17.96 11.75
CA LEU A 38 -0.26 17.28 12.99
C LEU A 38 0.85 17.34 14.04
N LEU A 39 2.11 17.14 13.63
CA LEU A 39 3.26 17.25 14.54
C LEU A 39 3.42 18.68 15.05
N GLN A 40 3.19 19.67 14.20
CA GLN A 40 3.18 21.08 14.60
C GLN A 40 2.16 21.35 15.71
N ARG A 41 0.94 20.81 15.61
CA ARG A 41 -0.08 20.92 16.66
C ARG A 41 0.34 20.23 17.96
N LEU A 42 1.01 19.07 17.88
CA LEU A 42 1.50 18.38 19.08
C LEU A 42 2.60 19.16 19.79
N VAL A 43 3.43 19.90 19.04
CA VAL A 43 4.39 20.86 19.61
C VAL A 43 3.67 22.04 20.26
N GLU A 44 2.67 22.62 19.59
CA GLU A 44 1.86 23.72 20.12
C GLU A 44 1.11 23.34 21.41
N PHE A 45 0.68 22.09 21.55
CA PHE A 45 0.07 21.58 22.78
C PHE A 45 1.08 21.21 23.88
N GLY A 46 2.39 21.38 23.63
CA GLY A 46 3.45 21.00 24.57
C GLY A 46 3.56 19.48 24.79
N ALA A 47 2.96 18.67 23.92
CA ALA A 47 3.01 17.21 24.01
C ALA A 47 4.31 16.62 23.42
N LEU A 48 4.99 17.39 22.57
CA LEU A 48 6.25 17.06 21.91
C LEU A 48 7.15 18.29 21.88
N SER A 49 8.46 18.09 22.03
CA SER A 49 9.42 19.13 21.69
C SER A 49 9.58 19.26 20.17
N ALA A 50 10.05 20.43 19.71
CA ALA A 50 10.34 20.66 18.31
C ALA A 50 11.39 19.66 17.76
N GLU A 51 12.36 19.27 18.60
CA GLU A 51 13.40 18.31 18.24
C GLU A 51 12.83 16.90 18.04
N GLU A 52 11.95 16.45 18.93
CA GLU A 52 11.25 15.17 18.78
C GLU A 52 10.33 15.18 17.56
N ALA A 53 9.59 16.27 17.32
CA ALA A 53 8.75 16.40 16.14
C ALA A 53 9.55 16.29 14.84
N LYS A 54 10.74 16.91 14.79
CA LYS A 54 11.67 16.83 13.65
C LYS A 54 12.18 15.41 13.41
N LYS A 55 12.52 14.69 14.49
CA LYS A 55 12.95 13.28 14.40
C LYS A 55 11.83 12.39 13.85
N VAL A 56 10.61 12.56 14.37
CA VAL A 56 9.43 11.80 13.92
C VAL A 56 9.10 12.10 12.45
N LEU A 57 9.22 13.36 12.01
CA LEU A 57 9.07 13.74 10.61
C LEU A 57 10.09 13.04 9.71
N GLY A 58 11.36 12.98 10.12
CA GLY A 58 12.39 12.27 9.38
C GLY A 58 12.11 10.77 9.24
N GLU A 59 11.68 10.12 10.33
CA GLU A 59 11.29 8.70 10.31
C GLU A 59 10.04 8.46 9.45
N ALA A 60 9.05 9.34 9.53
CA ALA A 60 7.84 9.28 8.71
C ALA A 60 8.17 9.43 7.23
N ARG A 61 9.05 10.36 6.86
CA ARG A 61 9.49 10.57 5.47
C ARG A 61 10.16 9.33 4.89
N GLY A 62 11.08 8.71 5.63
CA GLY A 62 11.72 7.47 5.19
C GLY A 62 10.72 6.34 4.94
N LYS A 63 9.68 6.24 5.79
CA LYS A 63 8.60 5.25 5.60
C LYS A 63 7.66 5.60 4.45
N ILE A 64 7.32 6.87 4.26
CA ILE A 64 6.54 7.35 3.11
C ILE A 64 7.26 6.98 1.81
N ASP A 65 8.56 7.30 1.72
CA ASP A 65 9.36 7.02 0.53
C ASP A 65 9.43 5.51 0.25
N HIS A 66 9.68 4.69 1.28
CA HIS A 66 9.68 3.23 1.15
C HIS A 66 8.32 2.68 0.70
N ASN A 67 7.23 3.12 1.33
CA ASN A 67 5.87 2.70 0.97
C ASN A 67 5.53 3.10 -0.46
N LYS A 68 5.99 4.27 -0.92
CA LYS A 68 5.76 4.73 -2.29
C LYS A 68 6.49 3.84 -3.29
N THR A 69 7.75 3.50 -3.04
CA THR A 69 8.52 2.58 -3.89
C THR A 69 7.87 1.18 -3.96
N GLU A 70 7.45 0.63 -2.82
CA GLU A 70 6.71 -0.65 -2.77
C GLU A 70 5.40 -0.59 -3.56
N LEU A 71 4.66 0.51 -3.44
CA LEU A 71 3.40 0.68 -4.17
C LEU A 71 3.65 0.75 -5.69
N ASP A 72 4.65 1.52 -6.12
CA ASP A 72 5.03 1.65 -7.53
C ASP A 72 5.43 0.28 -8.11
N LEU A 73 6.23 -0.51 -7.38
CA LEU A 73 6.59 -1.88 -7.80
C LEU A 73 5.38 -2.78 -7.97
N ARG A 74 4.44 -2.77 -7.02
CA ARG A 74 3.22 -3.59 -7.09
C ARG A 74 2.30 -3.15 -8.22
N VAL A 75 2.24 -1.85 -8.52
CA VAL A 75 1.51 -1.32 -9.67
C VAL A 75 2.15 -1.82 -10.97
N ASP A 76 3.47 -1.72 -11.10
CA ASP A 76 4.19 -2.21 -12.29
C ASP A 76 4.02 -3.71 -12.50
N GLU A 77 4.09 -4.51 -11.44
CA GLU A 77 3.81 -5.96 -11.49
C GLU A 77 2.38 -6.25 -11.91
N SER A 78 1.41 -5.50 -11.38
CA SER A 78 0.00 -5.65 -11.73
C SER A 78 -0.26 -5.28 -13.19
N ILE A 79 0.39 -4.23 -13.69
CA ILE A 79 0.31 -3.80 -15.09
C ILE A 79 0.93 -4.88 -16.00
N LYS A 80 2.13 -5.38 -15.68
CA LYS A 80 2.76 -6.47 -16.44
C LYS A 80 1.86 -7.70 -16.50
N GLY A 81 1.35 -8.16 -15.36
CA GLY A 81 0.45 -9.31 -15.31
C GLY A 81 -0.89 -9.07 -16.02
N ALA A 82 -1.36 -7.83 -16.15
CA ALA A 82 -2.52 -7.50 -16.96
C ALA A 82 -2.22 -7.54 -18.47
N LEU A 83 -1.05 -7.02 -18.88
CA LEU A 83 -0.59 -7.04 -20.27
C LEU A 83 -0.34 -8.47 -20.76
N ASP A 84 0.27 -9.32 -19.92
CA ASP A 84 0.52 -10.73 -20.24
C ASP A 84 -0.80 -11.48 -20.50
N ARG A 85 -1.79 -11.30 -19.62
CA ARG A 85 -3.14 -11.86 -19.79
C ARG A 85 -3.83 -11.41 -21.08
N ILE A 86 -3.63 -10.14 -21.47
CA ILE A 86 -4.15 -9.64 -22.76
C ILE A 86 -3.43 -10.31 -23.93
N GLY A 87 -2.12 -10.54 -23.82
CA GLY A 87 -1.33 -11.28 -24.81
C GLY A 87 -1.83 -12.72 -24.98
N GLU A 88 -1.96 -13.44 -23.87
CA GLU A 88 -2.49 -14.81 -23.83
C GLU A 88 -3.89 -14.90 -24.46
N PHE A 89 -4.78 -13.95 -24.15
CA PHE A 89 -6.12 -13.92 -24.73
C PHE A 89 -6.10 -13.74 -26.26
N ARG A 90 -5.20 -12.88 -26.78
CA ARG A 90 -5.04 -12.71 -28.23
C ARG A 90 -4.48 -13.96 -28.89
N GLU A 91 -3.54 -14.64 -28.24
CA GLU A 91 -2.97 -15.89 -28.74
C GLU A 91 -4.00 -17.02 -28.75
N ALA A 92 -4.78 -17.17 -27.67
CA ALA A 92 -5.86 -18.14 -27.58
C ALA A 92 -6.89 -17.95 -28.71
N ARG A 93 -7.32 -16.72 -28.97
CA ARG A 93 -8.22 -16.40 -30.08
C ARG A 93 -7.64 -16.76 -31.45
N ARG A 94 -6.35 -16.49 -31.67
CA ARG A 94 -5.67 -16.85 -32.91
C ARG A 94 -5.58 -18.37 -33.11
N LEU A 95 -5.38 -19.12 -32.03
CA LEU A 95 -5.38 -20.59 -32.07
C LEU A 95 -6.78 -21.14 -32.38
N GLU A 96 -7.83 -20.56 -31.79
CA GLU A 96 -9.22 -20.93 -32.06
C GLU A 96 -9.58 -20.72 -33.54
N GLU A 97 -9.22 -19.58 -34.13
CA GLU A 97 -9.40 -19.31 -35.56
C GLU A 97 -8.68 -20.36 -36.43
N ARG A 98 -7.42 -20.69 -36.09
CA ARG A 98 -6.65 -21.72 -36.81
C ARG A 98 -7.24 -23.13 -36.66
N ILE A 99 -7.78 -23.47 -35.49
CA ILE A 99 -8.46 -24.75 -35.27
C ILE A 99 -9.69 -24.82 -36.16
N GLY A 100 -10.51 -23.77 -36.20
CA GLY A 100 -11.69 -23.72 -37.09
C GLY A 100 -11.34 -23.85 -38.57
N GLU A 101 -10.26 -23.20 -39.03
CA GLU A 101 -9.75 -23.38 -40.40
C GLU A 101 -9.30 -24.81 -40.68
N LEU A 102 -8.60 -25.43 -39.73
CA LEU A 102 -8.13 -26.80 -39.87
C LEU A 102 -9.29 -27.80 -39.87
N GLU A 103 -10.28 -27.63 -39.00
CA GLU A 103 -11.50 -28.45 -38.97
C GLU A 103 -12.31 -28.33 -40.27
N ALA A 104 -12.45 -27.12 -40.81
CA ALA A 104 -13.09 -26.91 -42.11
C ALA A 104 -12.36 -27.65 -43.24
N ARG A 105 -11.03 -27.54 -43.28
CA ARG A 105 -10.20 -28.27 -44.28
C ARG A 105 -10.28 -29.78 -44.08
N LEU A 106 -10.32 -30.25 -42.84
CA LEU A 106 -10.45 -31.68 -42.54
C LEU A 106 -11.79 -32.20 -43.05
N LYS A 107 -12.87 -31.45 -42.83
CA LYS A 107 -14.21 -31.77 -43.32
C LYS A 107 -14.31 -31.76 -44.85
N GLU A 108 -13.59 -30.88 -45.53
CA GLU A 108 -13.49 -30.87 -47.00
C GLU A 108 -12.73 -32.09 -47.54
N LEU A 109 -11.71 -32.56 -46.81
CA LEU A 109 -10.94 -33.76 -47.17
C LEU A 109 -11.69 -35.07 -46.83
N GLU A 110 -12.53 -35.05 -45.80
CA GLU A 110 -13.39 -36.16 -45.39
C GLU A 110 -14.71 -36.21 -46.17
N ALA A 111 -15.12 -35.11 -46.80
CA ALA A 111 -16.18 -35.11 -47.79
C ALA A 111 -15.68 -35.93 -48.99
N PRO A 112 -16.27 -37.10 -49.27
CA PRO A 112 -15.76 -37.99 -50.30
C PRO A 112 -15.73 -37.23 -51.62
N SER A 113 -14.60 -37.34 -52.34
CA SER A 113 -14.54 -36.93 -53.75
C SER A 113 -15.71 -37.63 -54.46
N ALA A 114 -16.73 -36.85 -54.80
CA ALA A 114 -17.86 -37.30 -55.61
C ALA A 114 -17.39 -37.68 -57.02
#